data_AF-A0A9D6IQH6-F1
#
_entry.id   AF-A0A9D6IQH6-F1
#
_cell.length_a   1.000
_cell.length_b   1.000
_cell.length_c   1.000
_cell.angle_alpha   90.00
_cell.angle_beta   90.00
_cell.angle_gamma   90.00
#
_symmetry.space_group_name_H-M   'P 1'
#
loop_
_entity.id
_entity.type
_entity.pdbx_description
1 polymer ?
#
loop_
_entity_poly.entity_id
_entity_poly.type
_entity_poly.pdbx_seq_one_letter_code
_entity_poly.pdbx_strand_id
1 'polypeptide(L)'
;MARSEAVVRIAAGPSVRRRNPPKPSPESASEGRFSGGRSRPVPGAGGAKAGNDAPVRVFLAEERIRRKVRDLGRQIARDYAGKEVVLVGVLKGCCIFMSDLARAIDLPVTFDFLRVSSYGNGTESVGTVRIDFDVTQPLRGKHVILVEDIIDTGLTARAVMNTLRSKRPASLRLCALLHKPDRAQVPIRIDYLGFTIPNHFVVGYGLDYAGKYRNLPSVGILQRTS
;
A
#
# COMPACT_ATOMS: atom_id res chain seq x y z
N MET A 1 10.02 40.75 -17.24
CA MET A 1 9.33 39.46 -17.45
C MET A 1 9.24 38.74 -16.12
N ALA A 2 8.13 38.93 -15.39
CA ALA A 2 7.89 38.31 -14.08
C ALA A 2 6.94 37.11 -14.26
N ARG A 3 7.30 35.96 -13.68
CA ARG A 3 6.52 34.73 -13.69
C ARG A 3 5.38 34.84 -12.67
N SER A 4 4.14 34.68 -13.12
CA SER A 4 2.96 34.62 -12.27
C SER A 4 2.81 33.22 -11.67
N GLU A 5 2.89 33.09 -10.35
CA GLU A 5 2.44 31.90 -9.62
C GLU A 5 0.91 31.89 -9.55
N ALA A 6 0.29 30.83 -10.05
CA ALA A 6 -1.15 30.62 -9.89
C ALA A 6 -1.41 29.96 -8.52
N VAL A 7 -1.96 30.72 -7.60
CA VAL A 7 -2.48 30.21 -6.31
C VAL A 7 -3.85 29.59 -6.57
N VAL A 8 -3.96 28.27 -6.42
CA VAL A 8 -5.25 27.57 -6.46
C VAL A 8 -6.00 27.86 -5.16
N ARG A 9 -7.09 28.63 -5.24
CA ARG A 9 -8.00 28.87 -4.12
C ARG A 9 -8.97 27.70 -4.00
N ILE A 10 -8.86 26.92 -2.94
CA ILE A 10 -9.87 25.91 -2.54
C ILE A 10 -11.01 26.66 -1.87
N ALA A 11 -12.22 26.59 -2.45
CA ALA A 11 -13.43 27.13 -1.82
C ALA A 11 -13.75 26.31 -0.54
N ALA A 12 -13.84 26.99 0.60
CA ALA A 12 -14.30 26.38 1.84
C ALA A 12 -15.80 26.02 1.70
N GLY A 13 -16.12 24.73 1.75
CA GLY A 13 -17.50 24.26 1.88
C GLY A 13 -18.14 24.72 3.19
N PRO A 14 -19.48 24.73 3.29
CA PRO A 14 -20.19 25.28 4.43
C PRO A 14 -19.82 24.56 5.74
N SER A 15 -19.57 25.35 6.79
CA SER A 15 -19.26 24.92 8.15
C SER A 15 -20.35 24.01 8.71
N VAL A 16 -20.02 22.73 8.90
CA VAL A 16 -20.85 21.79 9.67
C VAL A 16 -20.74 22.16 11.14
N ARG A 17 -21.82 22.68 11.73
CA ARG A 17 -21.92 22.91 13.18
C ARG A 17 -21.72 21.58 13.91
N ARG A 18 -20.62 21.47 14.66
CA ARG A 18 -20.39 20.36 15.59
C ARG A 18 -21.49 20.38 16.65
N ARG A 19 -22.38 19.38 16.66
CA ARG A 19 -23.23 19.10 17.81
C ARG A 19 -22.36 18.44 18.87
N ASN A 20 -22.41 18.94 20.11
CA ASN A 20 -21.79 18.26 21.24
C ASN A 20 -22.46 16.90 21.46
N PRO A 21 -21.70 15.84 21.78
CA PRO A 21 -22.28 14.57 22.18
C PRO A 21 -23.10 14.74 23.47
N PRO A 22 -24.20 14.00 23.64
CA PRO A 22 -24.99 14.03 24.88
C PRO A 22 -24.14 13.54 26.06
N LYS A 23 -24.29 14.21 27.22
CA LYS A 23 -23.67 13.76 28.47
C LYS A 23 -24.24 12.38 28.86
N PRO A 24 -23.42 11.44 29.32
CA PRO A 24 -23.91 10.16 29.84
C PRO A 24 -24.70 10.39 31.13
N SER A 25 -25.84 9.70 31.26
CA SER A 25 -26.69 9.68 32.44
C SER A 25 -26.06 8.92 33.61
N PRO A 26 -26.30 9.31 34.86
CA PRO A 26 -25.69 8.68 36.03
C PRO A 26 -26.60 7.56 36.55
N GLU A 27 -26.33 6.30 36.19
CA GLU A 27 -26.74 5.14 37.01
C GLU A 27 -26.20 3.82 36.45
N SER A 28 -25.19 3.29 37.15
CA SER A 28 -25.01 1.86 37.52
C SER A 28 -23.57 1.68 37.98
N ALA A 29 -23.29 2.17 39.18
CA ALA A 29 -22.15 1.73 39.95
C ALA A 29 -22.40 0.28 40.39
N SER A 30 -21.55 -0.64 39.97
CA SER A 30 -21.32 -1.89 40.70
C SER A 30 -19.82 -2.17 40.73
N GLU A 31 -19.37 -2.42 41.95
CA GLU A 31 -17.99 -2.48 42.39
C GLU A 31 -17.27 -3.72 41.85
N GLY A 32 -16.14 -3.51 41.16
CA GLY A 32 -15.15 -4.53 40.85
C GLY A 32 -13.80 -4.11 41.45
N ARG A 33 -13.47 -4.67 42.61
CA ARG A 33 -12.24 -4.43 43.38
C ARG A 33 -10.99 -4.66 42.51
N PHE A 34 -10.20 -3.60 42.27
CA PHE A 34 -8.81 -3.74 41.82
C PHE A 34 -7.91 -3.84 43.06
N SER A 35 -7.44 -5.05 43.35
CA SER A 35 -6.38 -5.27 44.34
C SER A 35 -5.05 -4.72 43.82
N GLY A 36 -4.39 -3.92 44.67
CA GLY A 36 -3.10 -3.32 44.37
C GLY A 36 -1.99 -4.34 44.15
N GLY A 37 -1.57 -4.49 42.90
CA GLY A 37 -0.30 -5.10 42.53
C GLY A 37 0.80 -4.04 42.51
N ARG A 38 1.81 -4.20 43.38
CA ARG A 38 2.99 -3.32 43.45
C ARG A 38 3.72 -3.30 42.11
N SER A 39 3.87 -2.12 41.53
CA SER A 39 4.70 -1.87 40.35
C SER A 39 6.15 -2.26 40.65
N ARG A 40 6.67 -3.30 40.00
CA ARG A 40 8.11 -3.60 40.01
C ARG A 40 8.81 -2.59 39.08
N PRO A 41 9.93 -1.98 39.50
CA PRO A 41 10.73 -1.15 38.62
C PRO A 41 11.36 -2.04 37.55
N VAL A 42 11.25 -1.64 36.27
CA VAL A 42 11.94 -2.27 35.15
C VAL A 42 13.40 -1.77 35.16
N PRO A 43 14.42 -2.60 35.45
CA PRO A 43 15.79 -2.13 35.47
C PRO A 43 16.39 -2.19 34.06
N GLY A 44 16.98 -1.06 33.65
CA GLY A 44 18.13 -1.05 32.74
C GLY A 44 17.82 -0.86 31.26
N ALA A 45 17.97 0.39 30.82
CA ALA A 45 18.40 0.70 29.45
C ALA A 45 19.81 0.09 29.23
N GLY A 46 19.85 -1.20 28.92
CA GLY A 46 21.00 -1.87 28.34
C GLY A 46 20.96 -1.68 26.82
N GLY A 47 22.01 -1.08 26.25
CA GLY A 47 22.09 -0.75 24.83
C GLY A 47 21.59 -1.88 23.94
N ALA A 48 20.65 -1.55 23.06
CA ALA A 48 20.21 -2.47 22.01
C ALA A 48 21.45 -2.92 21.23
N LYS A 49 21.83 -4.18 21.40
CA LYS A 49 22.81 -4.83 20.52
C LYS A 49 22.32 -4.62 19.09
N ALA A 50 23.14 -3.96 18.27
CA ALA A 50 22.89 -3.80 16.84
C ALA A 50 22.57 -5.18 16.26
N GLY A 51 21.31 -5.38 15.86
CA GLY A 51 20.84 -6.64 15.32
C GLY A 51 21.63 -6.96 14.06
N ASN A 52 21.97 -8.24 13.89
CA ASN A 52 22.68 -8.81 12.73
C ASN A 52 21.79 -8.76 11.46
N ASP A 53 21.41 -7.55 11.05
CA ASP A 53 20.57 -7.27 9.92
C ASP A 53 21.43 -7.34 8.64
N ALA A 54 21.04 -8.23 7.73
CA ALA A 54 21.82 -8.51 6.53
C ALA A 54 22.05 -7.25 5.67
N PRO A 55 23.25 -7.05 5.09
CA PRO A 55 23.56 -5.82 4.40
C PRO A 55 22.66 -5.60 3.18
N VAL A 56 22.14 -4.38 3.04
CA VAL A 56 21.27 -3.98 1.93
C VAL A 56 22.04 -3.11 0.95
N ARG A 57 22.20 -3.59 -0.29
CA ARG A 57 22.81 -2.80 -1.37
C ARG A 57 21.73 -2.06 -2.14
N VAL A 58 21.84 -0.73 -2.24
CA VAL A 58 20.89 0.08 -3.02
C VAL A 58 20.84 -0.41 -4.47
N PHE A 59 19.62 -0.62 -4.98
CA PHE A 59 19.35 -1.09 -6.34
C PHE A 59 18.54 -0.07 -7.15
N LEU A 60 17.49 0.50 -6.56
CA LEU A 60 16.77 1.66 -7.10
C LEU A 60 16.81 2.80 -6.08
N ALA A 61 17.54 3.87 -6.41
CA ALA A 61 17.58 5.08 -5.60
C ALA A 61 16.21 5.76 -5.51
N GLU A 62 15.96 6.47 -4.40
CA GLU A 62 14.72 7.17 -4.11
C GLU A 62 14.31 8.10 -5.26
N GLU A 63 15.23 8.90 -5.80
CA GLU A 63 14.93 9.87 -6.86
C GLU A 63 14.50 9.17 -8.16
N ARG A 64 15.04 7.98 -8.43
CA ARG A 64 14.66 7.17 -9.59
C ARG A 64 13.23 6.66 -9.44
N ILE A 65 12.88 6.17 -8.25
CA ILE A 65 11.52 5.73 -7.93
C ILE A 65 10.56 6.91 -8.03
N ARG A 66 10.88 8.04 -7.38
CA ARG A 66 10.06 9.26 -7.38
C ARG A 66 9.81 9.80 -8.80
N ARG A 67 10.82 9.77 -9.68
CA ARG A 67 10.64 10.11 -11.11
C ARG A 67 9.65 9.17 -11.79
N LYS A 68 9.85 7.86 -11.63
CA LYS A 68 8.98 6.85 -12.25
C LYS A 68 7.54 6.97 -11.77
N VAL A 69 7.31 7.18 -10.47
CA VAL A 69 5.97 7.36 -9.91
C VAL A 69 5.26 8.58 -10.53
N ARG A 70 5.98 9.69 -10.73
CA ARG A 70 5.41 10.85 -11.46
C ARG A 70 5.05 10.53 -12.91
N ASP A 71 5.88 9.76 -13.60
CA ASP A 71 5.60 9.35 -14.98
C ASP A 71 4.34 8.47 -15.05
N LEU A 72 4.20 7.53 -14.11
CA LEU A 72 3.00 6.69 -13.96
C LEU A 72 1.77 7.52 -13.64
N GLY A 73 1.87 8.47 -12.71
CA GLY A 73 0.78 9.39 -12.35
C GLY A 73 0.29 10.19 -13.55
N ARG A 74 1.21 10.73 -14.37
CA ARG A 74 0.87 11.43 -15.63
C ARG A 74 0.23 10.50 -16.65
N GLN A 75 0.69 9.26 -16.76
CA GLN A 75 0.10 8.28 -17.68
C GLN A 75 -1.34 7.95 -17.28
N ILE A 76 -1.57 7.67 -15.99
CA ILE A 76 -2.92 7.42 -15.45
C ILE A 76 -3.82 8.64 -15.65
N ALA A 77 -3.32 9.85 -15.37
CA ALA A 77 -4.07 11.08 -15.55
C ALA A 77 -4.55 11.29 -16.99
N ARG A 78 -3.71 10.96 -17.98
CA ARG A 78 -4.09 11.01 -19.41
C ARG A 78 -5.13 9.94 -19.75
N ASP A 79 -4.93 8.71 -19.34
CA ASP A 79 -5.80 7.57 -19.68
C ASP A 79 -7.20 7.70 -19.05
N TYR A 80 -7.31 8.42 -17.94
CA TYR A 80 -8.53 8.65 -17.19
C TYR A 80 -8.97 10.13 -17.15
N ALA A 81 -8.55 10.94 -18.13
CA ALA A 81 -8.96 12.34 -18.22
C ALA A 81 -10.50 12.48 -18.15
N GLY A 82 -10.98 13.34 -17.25
CA GLY A 82 -12.41 13.57 -17.02
C GLY A 82 -13.15 12.44 -16.28
N LYS A 83 -12.44 11.47 -15.68
CA LYS A 83 -13.01 10.34 -14.94
C LYS A 83 -12.53 10.33 -13.49
N GLU A 84 -13.36 9.77 -12.61
CA GLU A 84 -12.96 9.44 -11.24
C GLU A 84 -12.30 8.06 -11.19
N VAL A 85 -11.21 7.94 -10.43
CA VAL A 85 -10.46 6.68 -10.27
C VAL A 85 -10.49 6.22 -8.82
N VAL A 86 -10.66 4.90 -8.64
CA VAL A 86 -10.46 4.23 -7.36
C VAL A 86 -9.15 3.45 -7.44
N LEU A 87 -8.20 3.81 -6.61
CA LEU A 87 -7.00 3.00 -6.42
C LEU A 87 -7.29 1.96 -5.33
N VAL A 88 -6.96 0.70 -5.57
CA VAL A 88 -7.10 -0.38 -4.57
C VAL A 88 -5.73 -0.98 -4.30
N GLY A 89 -5.19 -0.79 -3.10
CA GLY A 89 -3.88 -1.31 -2.72
C GLY A 89 -3.97 -2.69 -2.04
N VAL A 90 -3.07 -3.61 -2.42
CA VAL A 90 -2.93 -4.91 -1.71
C VAL A 90 -1.96 -4.74 -0.53
N LEU A 91 -2.48 -4.87 0.69
CA LEU A 91 -1.66 -4.72 1.89
C LEU A 91 -0.69 -5.90 2.09
N LYS A 92 0.50 -5.66 2.65
CA LYS A 92 0.97 -4.39 3.23
C LYS A 92 1.90 -3.59 2.32
N GLY A 93 2.63 -4.26 1.43
CA GLY A 93 3.82 -3.70 0.80
C GLY A 93 3.56 -2.54 -0.15
N CYS A 94 2.39 -2.48 -0.79
CA CYS A 94 2.06 -1.38 -1.70
C CYS A 94 1.88 -0.02 -1.02
N CYS A 95 1.77 0.07 0.32
CA CYS A 95 1.28 1.27 1.00
C CYS A 95 2.08 2.55 0.69
N ILE A 96 3.41 2.45 0.59
CA ILE A 96 4.29 3.60 0.30
C ILE A 96 4.13 4.00 -1.17
N PHE A 97 4.26 3.03 -2.09
CA PHE A 97 4.08 3.25 -3.53
C PHE A 97 2.70 3.84 -3.85
N MET A 98 1.65 3.26 -3.27
CA MET A 98 0.26 3.71 -3.39
C MET A 98 0.08 5.16 -2.95
N SER A 99 0.70 5.55 -1.82
CA SER A 99 0.62 6.91 -1.30
C SER A 99 1.30 7.92 -2.22
N ASP A 100 2.47 7.58 -2.76
CA ASP A 100 3.19 8.44 -3.71
C ASP A 100 2.48 8.51 -5.06
N LEU A 101 1.93 7.39 -5.54
CA LEU A 101 1.18 7.32 -6.79
C LEU A 101 -0.09 8.17 -6.72
N ALA A 102 -0.85 8.07 -5.63
CA ALA A 102 -2.07 8.86 -5.43
C ALA A 102 -1.79 10.37 -5.49
N ARG A 103 -0.68 10.84 -4.88
CA ARG A 103 -0.25 12.25 -4.96
C ARG A 103 0.24 12.68 -6.35
N ALA A 104 0.67 11.74 -7.17
CA ALA A 104 1.21 12.01 -8.51
C ALA A 104 0.14 12.02 -9.61
N ILE A 105 -1.08 11.57 -9.33
CA ILE A 105 -2.20 11.56 -10.27
C ILE A 105 -2.98 12.87 -10.12
N ASP A 106 -2.99 13.67 -11.19
CA ASP A 106 -3.74 14.94 -11.25
C ASP A 106 -5.19 14.71 -11.69
N LEU A 107 -5.95 13.96 -10.88
CA LEU A 107 -7.38 13.65 -11.07
C LEU A 107 -8.07 13.49 -9.70
N PRO A 108 -9.42 13.51 -9.64
CA PRO A 108 -10.15 13.03 -8.47
C PRO A 108 -9.89 11.53 -8.25
N VAL A 109 -9.15 11.21 -7.19
CA VAL A 109 -8.85 9.84 -6.76
C VAL A 109 -9.42 9.56 -5.38
N THR A 110 -10.08 8.41 -5.25
CA THR A 110 -10.33 7.77 -3.95
C THR A 110 -9.45 6.54 -3.85
N PHE A 111 -9.19 6.05 -2.64
CA PHE A 111 -8.45 4.82 -2.48
C PHE A 111 -8.99 3.95 -1.35
N ASP A 112 -8.81 2.65 -1.52
CA ASP A 112 -9.16 1.62 -0.55
C ASP A 112 -8.04 0.57 -0.50
N PHE A 113 -8.12 -0.31 0.49
CA PHE A 113 -7.18 -1.38 0.67
C PHE A 113 -7.90 -2.71 0.78
N LEU A 114 -7.22 -3.77 0.34
CA LEU A 114 -7.60 -5.13 0.67
C LEU A 114 -6.37 -5.88 1.19
N ARG A 115 -6.63 -6.92 1.96
CA ARG A 115 -5.59 -7.85 2.42
C ARG A 115 -6.02 -9.26 2.07
N VAL A 116 -5.09 -9.99 1.48
CA VAL A 116 -5.26 -11.42 1.22
C VAL A 116 -4.21 -12.24 1.94
N SER A 117 -4.58 -13.45 2.32
CA SER A 117 -3.66 -14.48 2.81
C SER A 117 -3.66 -15.67 1.85
N SER A 118 -2.49 -16.31 1.67
CA SER A 118 -2.40 -17.55 0.88
C SER A 118 -3.06 -18.69 1.64
N TYR A 119 -3.77 -19.58 0.95
CA TYR A 119 -4.17 -20.86 1.51
C TYR A 119 -2.97 -21.83 1.47
N GLY A 120 -2.19 -21.89 2.55
CA GLY A 120 -1.06 -22.80 2.71
C GLY A 120 -0.05 -22.31 3.75
N ASN A 121 0.55 -23.23 4.52
CA ASN A 121 1.53 -22.92 5.57
C ASN A 121 2.94 -22.52 5.05
N GLY A 122 3.05 -22.01 3.82
CA GLY A 122 4.33 -21.73 3.16
C GLY A 122 4.36 -20.39 2.40
N THR A 123 5.56 -19.98 1.99
CA THR A 123 5.83 -18.74 1.22
C THR A 123 5.40 -18.80 -0.25
N GLU A 124 4.84 -19.93 -0.70
CA GLU A 124 4.34 -20.11 -2.06
C GLU A 124 2.82 -19.99 -2.10
N SER A 125 2.32 -19.13 -3.00
CA SER A 125 0.90 -18.97 -3.24
C SER A 125 0.36 -20.14 -4.06
N VAL A 126 -0.55 -20.95 -3.53
CA VAL A 126 -1.19 -22.09 -4.24
C VAL A 126 -2.30 -21.61 -5.21
N GLY A 127 -2.25 -20.34 -5.64
CA GLY A 127 -3.24 -19.74 -6.54
C GLY A 127 -4.60 -19.39 -5.93
N THR A 128 -4.95 -19.99 -4.79
CA THR A 128 -6.14 -19.65 -4.00
C THR A 128 -5.74 -18.69 -2.88
N VAL A 129 -6.43 -17.56 -2.76
CA VAL A 129 -6.21 -16.57 -1.69
C VAL A 129 -7.49 -16.34 -0.89
N ARG A 130 -7.37 -16.17 0.44
CA ARG A 130 -8.47 -15.77 1.33
C ARG A 130 -8.45 -14.26 1.48
N ILE A 131 -9.60 -13.61 1.38
CA ILE A 131 -9.72 -12.18 1.72
C ILE A 131 -9.77 -12.07 3.25
N ASP A 132 -8.76 -11.43 3.84
CA ASP A 132 -8.71 -11.10 5.26
C ASP A 132 -9.50 -9.82 5.55
N PHE A 133 -9.34 -8.85 4.66
CA PHE A 133 -9.95 -7.53 4.72
C PHE A 133 -10.31 -7.13 3.29
N ASP A 134 -11.61 -6.93 3.05
CA ASP A 134 -12.13 -6.54 1.74
C ASP A 134 -12.22 -5.02 1.64
N VAL A 135 -12.35 -4.51 0.41
CA VAL A 135 -12.62 -3.10 0.15
C VAL A 135 -13.92 -2.68 0.83
N THR A 136 -13.92 -1.49 1.42
CA THR A 136 -15.02 -0.89 2.16
C THR A 136 -15.96 -0.06 1.27
N GLN A 137 -15.47 0.47 0.15
CA GLN A 137 -16.27 1.26 -0.78
C GLN A 137 -16.83 0.43 -1.96
N PRO A 138 -18.03 0.76 -2.48
CA PRO A 138 -18.57 0.12 -3.68
C PRO A 138 -17.70 0.37 -4.92
N LEU A 139 -17.46 -0.68 -5.70
CA LEU A 139 -16.66 -0.59 -6.94
C LEU A 139 -17.49 -0.67 -8.23
N ARG A 140 -18.80 -0.97 -8.14
CA ARG A 140 -19.66 -1.14 -9.31
C ARG A 140 -19.67 0.12 -10.18
N GLY A 141 -19.39 -0.04 -11.46
CA GLY A 141 -19.37 1.07 -12.43
C GLY A 141 -18.22 2.07 -12.24
N LYS A 142 -17.26 1.81 -11.33
CA LYS A 142 -16.11 2.69 -11.11
C LYS A 142 -14.89 2.27 -11.95
N HIS A 143 -14.00 3.20 -12.24
CA HIS A 143 -12.70 2.90 -12.83
C HIS A 143 -11.71 2.54 -11.73
N VAL A 144 -11.28 1.28 -11.70
CA VAL A 144 -10.44 0.73 -10.63
C VAL A 144 -9.03 0.44 -11.15
N ILE A 145 -8.03 0.82 -10.37
CA ILE A 145 -6.64 0.43 -10.58
C ILE A 145 -6.19 -0.35 -9.34
N LEU A 146 -5.88 -1.63 -9.53
CA LEU A 146 -5.21 -2.44 -8.52
C LEU A 146 -3.74 -2.01 -8.44
N VAL A 147 -3.25 -1.73 -7.24
CA VAL A 147 -1.89 -1.27 -6.98
C VAL A 147 -1.12 -2.31 -6.16
N GLU A 148 -0.04 -2.80 -6.74
CA GLU A 148 0.87 -3.80 -6.15
C GLU A 148 2.29 -3.22 -6.04
N ASP A 149 3.03 -3.62 -5.01
CA ASP A 149 4.46 -3.32 -4.90
C ASP A 149 5.30 -4.20 -5.83
N ILE A 150 4.95 -5.49 -5.97
CA ILE A 150 5.68 -6.42 -6.83
C ILE A 150 4.78 -7.48 -7.46
N ILE A 151 4.93 -7.66 -8.77
CA ILE A 151 4.41 -8.82 -9.49
C ILE A 151 5.55 -9.83 -9.68
N ASP A 152 5.37 -10.98 -9.06
CA ASP A 152 6.32 -12.08 -9.04
C ASP A 152 5.76 -13.28 -9.82
N THR A 153 5.12 -14.24 -9.14
CA THR A 153 4.42 -15.35 -9.82
C THR A 153 3.17 -14.92 -10.57
N GLY A 154 2.58 -13.77 -10.19
CA GLY A 154 1.32 -13.26 -10.73
C GLY A 154 0.06 -13.92 -10.16
N LEU A 155 0.20 -14.96 -9.33
CA LEU A 155 -0.94 -15.74 -8.81
C LEU A 155 -1.85 -14.91 -7.89
N THR A 156 -1.27 -14.20 -6.91
CA THR A 156 -2.01 -13.33 -5.99
C THR A 156 -2.75 -12.22 -6.74
N ALA A 157 -2.04 -11.49 -7.60
CA ALA A 157 -2.63 -10.41 -8.39
C ALA A 157 -3.75 -10.93 -9.30
N ARG A 158 -3.61 -12.11 -9.93
CA ARG A 158 -4.69 -12.73 -10.71
C ARG A 158 -5.92 -13.03 -9.86
N ALA A 159 -5.73 -13.60 -8.67
CA ALA A 159 -6.84 -13.93 -7.78
C ALA A 159 -7.56 -12.66 -7.29
N VAL A 160 -6.80 -11.64 -6.86
CA VAL A 160 -7.35 -10.34 -6.44
C VAL A 160 -8.09 -9.65 -7.60
N MET A 161 -7.52 -9.64 -8.81
CA MET A 161 -8.18 -9.09 -9.99
C MET A 161 -9.50 -9.79 -10.28
N ASN A 162 -9.57 -11.12 -10.13
CA ASN A 162 -10.83 -11.86 -10.30
C ASN A 162 -11.88 -11.47 -9.25
N THR A 163 -11.48 -11.33 -7.99
CA THR A 163 -12.34 -10.81 -6.92
C THR A 163 -12.86 -9.41 -7.23
N LEU A 164 -11.99 -8.50 -7.69
CA LEU A 164 -12.41 -7.14 -8.01
C LEU A 164 -13.32 -7.08 -9.25
N ARG A 165 -13.10 -7.95 -10.24
CA ARG A 165 -14.00 -8.08 -11.41
C ARG A 165 -15.42 -8.48 -11.01
N SER A 166 -15.60 -9.36 -10.03
CA SER A 166 -16.94 -9.78 -9.60
C SER A 166 -17.75 -8.64 -8.99
N LYS A 167 -17.08 -7.57 -8.49
CA LYS A 167 -17.69 -6.33 -8.02
C LYS A 167 -18.13 -5.38 -9.14
N ARG A 168 -17.96 -5.78 -10.41
CA ARG A 168 -18.45 -5.12 -11.64
C ARG A 168 -17.96 -3.67 -11.84
N PRO A 169 -16.65 -3.38 -11.77
CA PRO A 169 -16.12 -2.07 -12.11
C PRO A 169 -16.33 -1.75 -13.60
N ALA A 170 -16.38 -0.45 -13.95
CA ALA A 170 -16.43 -0.01 -15.36
C ALA A 170 -15.12 -0.32 -16.10
N SER A 171 -13.99 -0.29 -15.40
CA SER A 171 -12.71 -0.82 -15.88
C SER A 171 -11.87 -1.31 -14.72
N LEU A 172 -11.04 -2.33 -14.95
CA LEU A 172 -10.05 -2.78 -13.98
C LEU A 172 -8.68 -2.89 -14.65
N ARG A 173 -7.70 -2.14 -14.15
CA ARG A 173 -6.30 -2.15 -14.61
C ARG A 173 -5.34 -2.48 -13.48
N LEU A 174 -4.14 -2.94 -13.81
CA LEU A 174 -3.08 -3.26 -12.85
C LEU A 174 -1.92 -2.27 -12.95
N CYS A 175 -1.56 -1.67 -11.82
CA CYS A 175 -0.35 -0.89 -11.62
C CYS A 175 0.59 -1.62 -10.66
N ALA A 176 1.82 -1.86 -11.08
CA ALA A 176 2.83 -2.50 -10.25
C ALA A 176 4.12 -1.69 -10.24
N LEU A 177 4.72 -1.52 -9.06
CA LEU A 177 6.03 -0.88 -9.00
C LEU A 177 7.11 -1.77 -9.61
N LEU A 178 7.16 -3.05 -9.24
CA LEU A 178 8.17 -4.01 -9.69
C LEU A 178 7.55 -5.19 -10.43
N HIS A 179 8.26 -5.75 -11.41
CA HIS A 179 7.89 -6.99 -12.09
C HIS A 179 9.11 -7.90 -12.29
N LYS A 180 8.95 -9.19 -11.94
CA LYS A 180 9.94 -10.26 -12.14
C LYS A 180 9.42 -11.27 -13.18
N PRO A 181 9.60 -10.99 -14.49
CA PRO A 181 9.04 -11.84 -15.54
C PRO A 181 9.53 -13.29 -15.47
N ASP A 182 10.79 -13.52 -15.06
CA ASP A 182 11.39 -14.86 -14.94
C ASP A 182 10.72 -15.75 -13.88
N ARG A 183 9.88 -15.17 -13.01
CA ARG A 183 9.13 -15.89 -11.99
C ARG A 183 7.65 -16.04 -12.30
N ALA A 184 7.17 -15.46 -13.39
CA ALA A 184 5.77 -15.50 -13.76
C ALA A 184 5.32 -16.95 -14.00
N GLN A 185 4.25 -17.35 -13.31
CA GLN A 185 3.62 -18.67 -13.51
C GLN A 185 2.30 -18.56 -14.27
N VAL A 186 1.76 -17.35 -14.37
CA VAL A 186 0.48 -17.08 -15.03
C VAL A 186 0.59 -15.81 -15.87
N PRO A 187 -0.09 -15.75 -17.03
CA PRO A 187 -0.14 -14.52 -17.81
C PRO A 187 -0.88 -13.46 -17.00
N ILE A 188 -0.22 -12.31 -16.81
CA ILE A 188 -0.84 -11.14 -16.20
C ILE A 188 -0.42 -9.88 -16.96
N ARG A 189 -1.41 -9.10 -17.37
CA ARG A 189 -1.17 -7.82 -18.02
C ARG A 189 -0.98 -6.76 -16.94
N ILE A 190 0.20 -6.13 -16.94
CA ILE A 190 0.49 -4.95 -16.12
C ILE A 190 0.30 -3.73 -17.02
N ASP A 191 -0.72 -2.92 -16.74
CA ASP A 191 -1.04 -1.74 -17.55
C ASP A 191 -0.10 -0.56 -17.25
N TYR A 192 0.36 -0.46 -16.01
CA TYR A 192 1.24 0.60 -15.53
C TYR A 192 2.40 -0.01 -14.74
N LEU A 193 3.55 -0.16 -15.38
CA LEU A 193 4.73 -0.79 -14.78
C LEU A 193 5.79 0.24 -14.39
N GLY A 194 6.25 0.20 -13.15
CA GLY A 194 7.39 0.97 -12.68
C GLY A 194 8.72 0.48 -13.28
N PHE A 195 9.14 -0.72 -12.87
CA PHE A 195 10.42 -1.31 -13.23
C PHE A 195 10.30 -2.83 -13.44
N THR A 196 10.88 -3.32 -14.53
CA THR A 196 11.24 -4.74 -14.65
C THR A 196 12.56 -4.96 -13.92
N ILE A 197 12.62 -5.98 -13.07
CA ILE A 197 13.81 -6.32 -12.28
C ILE A 197 14.16 -7.80 -12.43
N PRO A 198 15.45 -8.18 -12.34
CA PRO A 198 15.85 -9.58 -12.28
C PRO A 198 15.37 -10.23 -10.98
N ASN A 199 15.51 -11.56 -10.89
CA ASN A 199 15.15 -12.31 -9.69
C ASN A 199 16.13 -12.09 -8.53
N HIS A 200 16.02 -10.94 -7.86
CA HIS A 200 16.72 -10.61 -6.62
C HIS A 200 15.75 -10.52 -5.45
N PHE A 201 16.23 -10.86 -4.25
CA PHE A 201 15.49 -10.58 -3.03
C PHE A 201 15.60 -9.07 -2.72
N VAL A 202 14.48 -8.35 -2.82
CA VAL A 202 14.44 -6.89 -2.71
C VAL A 202 13.65 -6.44 -1.49
N VAL A 203 14.10 -5.37 -0.84
CA VAL A 203 13.50 -4.74 0.34
C VAL A 203 13.47 -3.22 0.17
N GLY A 204 12.70 -2.54 1.01
CA GLY A 204 12.57 -1.09 0.96
C GLY A 204 11.43 -0.60 0.10
N TYR A 205 11.05 0.66 0.31
CA TYR A 205 9.92 1.30 -0.35
C TYR A 205 8.62 0.48 -0.23
N GLY A 206 8.38 -0.05 0.97
CA GLY A 206 7.23 -0.89 1.30
C GLY A 206 7.52 -2.40 1.30
N LEU A 207 8.51 -2.86 0.53
CA LEU A 207 8.94 -4.28 0.50
C LEU A 207 9.69 -4.66 1.77
N ASP A 208 9.57 -5.92 2.22
CA ASP A 208 10.13 -6.36 3.49
C ASP A 208 10.95 -7.65 3.45
N TYR A 209 11.72 -7.80 4.52
CA TYR A 209 12.23 -9.08 4.99
C TYR A 209 11.85 -9.25 6.46
N ALA A 210 11.09 -10.30 6.77
CA ALA A 210 10.60 -10.58 8.13
C ALA A 210 9.92 -9.37 8.81
N GLY A 211 9.15 -8.58 8.05
CA GLY A 211 8.47 -7.38 8.52
C GLY A 211 9.34 -6.12 8.64
N LYS A 212 10.66 -6.20 8.42
CA LYS A 212 11.61 -5.08 8.49
C LYS A 212 11.87 -4.43 7.13
N TYR A 213 12.63 -3.34 7.13
CA TYR A 213 13.14 -2.60 5.95
C TYR A 213 12.12 -1.84 5.10
N ARG A 214 10.81 -2.00 5.33
CA ARG A 214 9.76 -1.30 4.55
C ARG A 214 9.96 0.21 4.46
N ASN A 215 10.54 0.82 5.49
CA ASN A 215 10.73 2.26 5.64
C ASN A 215 11.94 2.82 4.89
N LEU A 216 12.75 1.99 4.23
CA LEU A 216 13.84 2.52 3.38
C LEU A 216 13.24 3.29 2.20
N PRO A 217 13.74 4.48 1.86
CA PRO A 217 13.19 5.27 0.75
C PRO A 217 13.57 4.74 -0.63
N SER A 218 14.59 3.88 -0.69
CA SER A 218 15.07 3.18 -1.87
C SER A 218 14.62 1.72 -1.89
N VAL A 219 14.66 1.08 -3.06
CA VAL A 219 14.64 -0.39 -3.15
C VAL A 219 16.09 -0.89 -3.12
N GLY A 220 16.39 -1.81 -2.22
CA GLY A 220 17.69 -2.45 -2.09
C GLY A 220 17.62 -3.96 -2.27
N ILE A 221 18.76 -4.57 -2.60
CA ILE A 221 18.93 -6.02 -2.65
C ILE A 221 19.49 -6.46 -1.30
N LEU A 222 18.81 -7.39 -0.65
CA LEU A 222 19.30 -8.02 0.58
C LEU A 222 20.43 -8.99 0.21
N GLN A 223 21.63 -8.72 0.70
CA GLN A 223 22.77 -9.62 0.50
C GLN A 223 22.64 -10.77 1.49
N ARG A 224 22.68 -12.03 1.02
CA ARG A 224 22.73 -13.17 1.94
C ARG A 224 24.09 -13.12 2.65
N THR A 225 24.07 -13.06 3.97
CA THR A 225 25.26 -13.38 4.76
C THR A 225 25.45 -14.90 4.64
N SER A 226 26.50 -15.31 3.94
CA SER A 226 26.99 -16.69 3.90
C SER A 226 27.51 -17.13 5.25
#